data_AF-A0A3N9XU67-F1
#
_entry.id   AF-A0A3N9XU67-F1
#
_cell.length_a   1.000
_cell.length_b   1.000
_cell.length_c   1.000
_cell.angle_alpha   90.00
_cell.angle_beta   90.00
_cell.angle_gamma   90.00
#
_symmetry.space_group_name_H-M   'P 1'
#
loop_
_entity.id
_entity.type
_entity.pdbx_description
1 polymer ?
#
loop_
_entity_poly.entity_id
_entity_poly.type
_entity_poly.pdbx_seq_one_letter_code
_entity_poly.pdbx_strand_id
1 'polypeptide(L)'
;MPSLGRLHLITDTRPGRDPLAVVRAALTVAHAELVVQVRVEDSATDREAYDLTRRVLALCALYGATCLVNDRLHVALAVGAAGGHVGADDLPVAAARRV
;
A
#
# COMPACT_ATOMS: atom_id res chain seq x y z
N MET A 1 1.99 14.68 -12.84
CA MET A 1 1.56 13.48 -12.09
C MET A 1 0.07 13.62 -11.86
N PRO A 2 -0.74 12.57 -12.07
CA PRO A 2 -2.13 12.61 -11.61
C PRO A 2 -2.16 12.95 -10.12
N SER A 3 -3.21 13.63 -9.66
CA SER A 3 -3.37 13.92 -8.23
C SER A 3 -3.43 12.60 -7.45
N LEU A 4 -2.65 12.48 -6.38
CA LEU A 4 -2.88 11.46 -5.37
C LEU A 4 -4.34 11.64 -4.86
N GLY A 5 -5.08 10.54 -4.76
CA GLY A 5 -6.49 10.55 -4.35
C GLY A 5 -6.74 11.28 -3.02
N ARG A 6 -7.99 11.69 -2.77
CA ARG A 6 -8.36 12.55 -1.64
C ARG A 6 -8.57 11.82 -0.30
N LEU A 7 -8.66 10.49 -0.30
CA LEU A 7 -8.76 9.67 0.91
C LEU A 7 -7.57 8.73 0.99
N HIS A 8 -6.79 8.82 2.07
CA HIS A 8 -5.61 7.97 2.29
C HIS A 8 -5.89 6.96 3.41
N LEU A 9 -5.93 5.68 3.06
CA LEU A 9 -6.14 4.55 3.96
C LEU A 9 -4.83 3.81 4.18
N ILE A 10 -4.47 3.56 5.44
CA ILE A 10 -3.33 2.73 5.83
C ILE A 10 -3.88 1.42 6.39
N THR A 11 -3.38 0.28 5.90
CA THR A 11 -3.86 -1.02 6.37
C THR A 11 -3.44 -1.30 7.82
N ASP A 12 -4.31 -1.97 8.57
CA ASP A 12 -4.05 -2.46 9.92
C ASP A 12 -4.02 -3.99 9.91
N THR A 13 -2.85 -4.56 10.20
CA THR A 13 -2.59 -6.01 10.18
C THR A 13 -2.43 -6.61 11.57
N ARG A 14 -2.74 -5.85 12.63
CA ARG A 14 -2.71 -6.37 14.00
C ARG A 14 -3.65 -7.57 14.16
N PRO A 15 -3.37 -8.49 15.09
CA PRO A 15 -4.23 -9.64 15.34
C PRO A 15 -5.70 -9.26 15.52
N GLY A 16 -6.59 -10.02 14.87
CA GLY A 16 -8.05 -9.78 14.91
C GLY A 16 -8.56 -8.71 13.93
N ARG A 17 -7.69 -8.12 13.10
CA ARG A 17 -8.09 -7.20 12.03
C ARG A 17 -8.18 -7.92 10.68
N ASP A 18 -9.05 -7.41 9.81
CA ASP A 18 -9.14 -7.83 8.39
C ASP A 18 -8.89 -6.61 7.49
N PRO A 19 -7.63 -6.34 7.10
CA PRO A 19 -7.31 -5.20 6.25
C PRO A 19 -7.99 -5.29 4.88
N LEU A 20 -8.21 -6.50 4.35
CA LEU A 20 -8.83 -6.67 3.04
C LEU A 20 -10.32 -6.34 3.07
N ALA A 21 -11.03 -6.64 4.16
CA ALA A 21 -12.41 -6.23 4.33
C ALA A 21 -12.54 -4.69 4.38
N VAL A 22 -11.67 -4.02 5.13
CA VAL A 22 -11.69 -2.56 5.22
C VAL A 22 -11.36 -1.91 3.87
N VAL A 23 -10.35 -2.41 3.16
CA VAL A 23 -9.99 -1.93 1.81
C VAL A 23 -11.17 -2.09 0.84
N ARG A 24 -11.84 -3.26 0.84
CA ARG A 24 -13.04 -3.46 0.00
C ARG A 24 -14.14 -2.45 0.31
N ALA A 25 -14.44 -2.23 1.59
CA ALA A 25 -15.46 -1.27 1.99
C ALA A 25 -15.10 0.16 1.56
N ALA A 26 -13.85 0.59 1.74
CA ALA A 26 -13.40 1.92 1.31
C ALA A 26 -13.48 2.09 -0.23
N LEU A 27 -13.08 1.08 -0.99
CA LEU A 27 -13.11 1.10 -2.45
C LEU A 27 -14.54 1.29 -3.00
N THR A 28 -15.55 0.69 -2.36
CA THR A 28 -16.96 0.83 -2.79
C THR A 28 -17.52 2.24 -2.67
N VAL A 29 -16.83 3.16 -1.99
CA VAL A 29 -17.29 4.53 -1.76
C VAL A 29 -16.36 5.55 -2.41
N ALA A 30 -15.04 5.38 -2.28
CA ALA A 30 -14.06 6.36 -2.73
C ALA A 30 -13.56 6.13 -4.17
N HIS A 31 -13.67 4.92 -4.72
CA HIS A 31 -13.20 4.59 -6.07
C HIS A 31 -11.75 5.10 -6.32
N ALA A 32 -11.53 5.86 -7.40
CA ALA A 32 -10.24 6.42 -7.79
C ALA A 32 -9.72 7.51 -6.82
N GLU A 33 -10.57 8.05 -5.94
CA GLU A 33 -10.16 8.99 -4.90
C GLU A 33 -9.46 8.30 -3.72
N LEU A 34 -9.44 6.97 -3.68
CA LEU A 34 -8.75 6.21 -2.64
C LEU A 34 -7.26 6.01 -2.97
N VAL A 35 -6.42 6.29 -1.98
CA VAL A 35 -5.04 5.82 -1.90
C VAL A 35 -4.97 4.80 -0.76
N VAL A 36 -4.47 3.60 -1.05
CA VAL A 36 -4.22 2.57 -0.05
C VAL A 36 -2.72 2.42 0.13
N GLN A 37 -2.23 2.64 1.34
CA GLN A 37 -0.86 2.32 1.75
C GLN A 37 -0.88 0.99 2.51
N VAL A 38 -0.26 -0.04 1.91
CA VAL A 38 -0.10 -1.34 2.54
C VAL A 38 1.01 -1.25 3.56
N ARG A 39 0.61 -1.28 4.83
CA ARG A 39 1.48 -1.39 6.00
C ARG A 39 1.18 -2.69 6.71
N VAL A 40 2.24 -3.44 6.99
CA VAL A 40 2.22 -4.67 7.79
C VAL A 40 2.86 -4.40 9.15
N GLU A 41 2.62 -5.28 10.12
CA GLU A 41 3.36 -5.27 11.39
C GLU A 41 4.86 -5.47 11.12
N ASP A 42 5.71 -4.89 11.98
CA ASP A 42 7.17 -4.97 11.82
C ASP A 42 7.70 -6.41 11.86
N SER A 43 6.98 -7.31 12.55
CA SER A 43 7.29 -8.74 12.63
C SER A 43 6.91 -9.54 11.37
N ALA A 44 6.15 -8.95 10.44
CA ALA A 44 5.74 -9.64 9.22
C ALA A 44 6.92 -9.87 8.28
N THR A 45 6.98 -11.05 7.69
CA THR A 45 7.95 -11.41 6.65
C THR A 45 7.67 -10.66 5.35
N ASP A 46 8.68 -10.56 4.48
CA ASP A 46 8.49 -9.97 3.15
C ASP A 46 7.51 -10.76 2.28
N ARG A 47 7.39 -12.08 2.51
CA ARG A 47 6.39 -12.91 1.85
C ARG A 47 4.97 -12.48 2.24
N GLU A 48 4.71 -12.25 3.52
CA GLU A 48 3.40 -11.79 3.98
C GLU A 48 3.07 -10.39 3.46
N ALA A 49 4.05 -9.48 3.47
CA ALA A 49 3.90 -8.15 2.87
C ALA A 49 3.60 -8.22 1.37
N TYR A 50 4.34 -9.06 0.63
CA TYR A 50 4.13 -9.29 -0.80
C TYR A 50 2.73 -9.83 -1.09
N ASP A 51 2.30 -10.87 -0.36
CA ASP A 51 1.01 -11.52 -0.58
C ASP A 51 -0.17 -10.60 -0.26
N LEU A 52 -0.08 -9.84 0.84
CA LEU A 52 -1.09 -8.82 1.16
C LEU A 52 -1.13 -7.72 0.09
N THR A 53 0.03 -7.19 -0.28
CA THR A 53 0.12 -6.10 -1.27
C THR A 53 -0.44 -6.52 -2.62
N ARG A 54 -0.10 -7.73 -3.09
CA ARG A 54 -0.63 -8.26 -4.35
C ARG A 54 -2.17 -8.33 -4.34
N ARG A 55 -2.76 -8.70 -3.20
CA ARG A 55 -4.24 -8.74 -3.05
C ARG A 55 -4.84 -7.35 -3.03
N VAL A 56 -4.24 -6.40 -2.31
CA VAL A 56 -4.71 -5.00 -2.27
C VAL A 56 -4.57 -4.34 -3.63
N LEU A 57 -3.46 -4.55 -4.34
CA LEU A 57 -3.22 -4.01 -5.67
C LEU A 57 -4.30 -4.49 -6.67
N ALA A 58 -4.62 -5.78 -6.64
CA ALA A 58 -5.69 -6.35 -7.48
C ALA A 58 -7.06 -5.71 -7.19
N LEU A 59 -7.36 -5.44 -5.91
CA LEU A 59 -8.59 -4.72 -5.55
C LEU A 59 -8.56 -3.26 -6.04
N CYS A 60 -7.46 -2.55 -5.85
CA CYS A 60 -7.34 -1.14 -6.25
C CYS A 60 -7.48 -0.98 -7.77
N ALA A 61 -6.92 -1.90 -8.56
CA ALA A 61 -6.98 -1.87 -10.02
C ALA A 61 -8.42 -1.88 -10.57
N LEU A 62 -9.36 -2.56 -9.89
CA LEU A 62 -10.78 -2.61 -10.30
C LEU A 62 -11.49 -1.26 -10.19
N TYR A 63 -10.97 -0.35 -9.35
CA TYR A 63 -11.60 0.93 -9.03
C TYR A 63 -10.76 2.14 -9.47
N GLY A 64 -9.60 1.90 -10.09
CA GLY A 64 -8.64 2.96 -10.42
C GLY A 64 -7.98 3.62 -9.21
N ALA A 65 -8.02 2.96 -8.05
CA ALA A 65 -7.40 3.45 -6.81
C ALA A 65 -5.88 3.27 -6.84
N THR A 66 -5.17 4.11 -6.08
CA THR A 66 -3.70 4.04 -5.97
C THR A 66 -3.31 3.06 -4.85
N CYS A 67 -2.34 2.18 -5.10
CA CYS A 67 -1.77 1.28 -4.09
C CYS A 67 -0.28 1.61 -3.87
N LEU A 68 0.07 1.94 -2.63
CA LEU A 68 1.43 2.24 -2.16
C LEU A 68 1.88 1.16 -1.17
N VAL A 69 3.19 1.02 -0.97
CA VAL A 69 3.78 0.10 0.02
C VAL A 69 4.58 0.87 1.06
N ASN A 70 4.38 0.56 2.33
CA ASN A 70 5.14 1.15 3.42
C ASN A 70 6.54 0.54 3.53
N ASP A 71 7.58 1.38 3.45
CA ASP A 71 9.02 1.18 3.70
C ASP A 71 9.73 0.15 2.81
N ARG A 72 9.07 -0.97 2.52
CA ARG A 72 9.59 -2.12 1.77
C ARG A 72 9.56 -1.86 0.26
N LEU A 73 10.43 -0.96 -0.20
CA LEU A 73 10.51 -0.56 -1.62
C LEU A 73 10.73 -1.74 -2.57
N HIS A 74 11.49 -2.75 -2.15
CA HIS A 74 11.68 -3.99 -2.90
C HIS A 74 10.37 -4.76 -3.11
N VAL A 75 9.47 -4.77 -2.12
CA VAL A 75 8.12 -5.33 -2.26
C VAL A 75 7.29 -4.46 -3.22
N ALA A 76 7.36 -3.13 -3.10
CA ALA A 76 6.67 -2.20 -3.99
C ALA A 76 7.03 -2.44 -5.47
N LEU A 77 8.33 -2.61 -5.77
CA LEU A 77 8.82 -2.96 -7.10
C LEU A 77 8.34 -4.35 -7.53
N ALA A 78 8.50 -5.36 -6.67
CA ALA A 78 8.22 -6.75 -7.02
C ALA A 78 6.75 -7.00 -7.39
N VAL A 79 5.82 -6.23 -6.79
CA VAL A 79 4.38 -6.32 -7.10
C VAL A 79 3.92 -5.31 -8.16
N GLY A 80 4.77 -4.35 -8.56
CA GLY A 80 4.38 -3.26 -9.45
C GLY A 80 3.39 -2.27 -8.80
N ALA A 81 3.60 -1.95 -7.52
CA ALA A 81 2.82 -0.91 -6.83
C ALA A 81 3.06 0.47 -7.45
N ALA A 82 2.15 1.42 -7.20
CA ALA A 82 2.27 2.78 -7.72
C ALA A 82 3.43 3.58 -7.06
N GLY A 83 3.92 3.11 -5.91
CA GLY A 83 5.07 3.70 -5.23
C GLY A 83 5.28 3.14 -3.82
N GLY A 84 6.31 3.66 -3.15
CA GLY A 84 6.59 3.40 -1.75
C GLY A 84 6.42 4.66 -0.89
N HIS A 85 6.10 4.46 0.38
CA HIS A 85 6.15 5.48 1.42
C HIS A 85 7.39 5.24 2.29
N VAL A 86 8.10 6.29 2.67
CA VAL A 86 9.26 6.23 3.57
C VAL A 86 9.13 7.33 4.63
N GLY A 87 9.45 7.00 5.87
CA GLY A 87 9.55 7.90 7.00
C GLY A 87 10.94 8.53 7.15
N ALA A 88 11.15 9.22 8.27
CA ALA A 88 12.38 9.97 8.55
C ALA A 88 13.60 9.07 8.80
N ASP A 89 13.38 7.89 9.38
CA ASP A 89 14.43 6.92 9.75
C ASP A 89 14.61 5.80 8.70
N ASP A 90 13.84 5.83 7.61
CA ASP A 90 13.94 4.90 6.50
C ASP A 90 15.03 5.33 5.49
N LEU A 91 15.05 4.70 4.31
CA LEU A 91 15.93 5.13 3.23
C LEU A 91 15.72 6.62 2.92
N PRO A 92 16.80 7.43 2.88
CA PRO A 92 16.70 8.82 2.46
C PRO A 92 16.01 8.92 1.10
N VAL A 93 15.16 9.93 0.90
CA VAL A 93 14.36 10.10 -0.33
C VAL A 93 15.22 10.01 -1.60
N ALA A 94 16.43 10.57 -1.59
CA ALA A 94 17.35 10.51 -2.71
C ALA A 94 17.82 9.09 -3.04
N ALA A 95 17.97 8.22 -2.04
CA ALA A 95 18.28 6.81 -2.21
C ALA A 95 17.05 6.00 -2.63
N ALA A 96 15.89 6.24 -2.00
CA ALA A 96 14.62 5.60 -2.32
C ALA A 96 14.24 5.76 -3.80
N ARG A 97 14.50 6.94 -4.40
CA ARG A 97 14.26 7.21 -5.83
C ARG A 97 15.16 6.44 -6.81
N ARG A 98 16.22 5.79 -6.33
CA ARG A 98 17.14 4.97 -7.16
C ARG A 98 16.80 3.48 -7.14
N VAL A 99 15.80 3.10 -6.35
CA VAL A 99 15.19 1.77 -6.31
C VAL A 99 14.05 1.78 -7.33
#